data_AF-X1B8J4-F1
#
_entry.id   AF-X1B8J4-F1
#
_cell.length_a   1.000
_cell.length_b   1.000
_cell.length_c   1.000
_cell.angle_alpha   90.00
_cell.angle_beta   90.00
_cell.angle_gamma   90.00
#
_symmetry.space_group_name_H-M   'P 1'
#
loop_
_entity.id
_entity.type
_entity.pdbx_description
1 polymer ?
#
loop_
_entity_poly.entity_id
_entity_poly.type
_entity_poly.pdbx_seq_one_letter_code
_entity_poly.pdbx_strand_id
1 'polypeptide(L)' 'MKIYIAAALAIVFLLIPATPALADGGFFVLDPSRDIQQPAQKAIILYENNREDLILQVKYEGDADKFAWVIPVPNYP' A
#
# COMPACT_ATOMS: atom_id res chain seq x y z
N MET A 1 34.05 -0.40 21.71
CA MET A 1 33.07 0.68 21.90
C MET A 1 32.11 0.82 20.70
N LYS A 2 32.59 1.02 19.46
CA LYS A 2 31.74 1.17 18.26
C LYS A 2 30.77 -0.01 18.02
N ILE A 3 31.22 -1.26 18.21
CA ILE A 3 30.38 -2.45 18.02
C ILE A 3 29.20 -2.52 19.01
N TYR A 4 29.42 -2.10 20.25
CA TYR A 4 28.37 -2.07 21.28
C TYR A 4 27.35 -0.98 21.02
N ILE A 5 27.79 0.18 20.51
CA ILE A 5 26.91 1.27 20.09
C ILE A 5 26.05 0.82 18.90
N ALA A 6 26.64 0.17 17.90
CA ALA A 6 25.92 -0.35 16.75
C ALA A 6 24.88 -1.42 17.15
N ALA A 7 25.26 -2.35 18.04
CA ALA A 7 24.35 -3.36 18.55
C ALA A 7 23.19 -2.75 19.35
N ALA A 8 23.45 -1.75 20.19
CA ALA A 8 22.42 -1.04 20.93
C ALA A 8 21.44 -0.32 19.98
N LEU A 9 21.94 0.35 18.93
CA LEU A 9 21.11 1.00 17.93
C LEU A 9 20.25 0.01 17.14
N ALA A 10 20.80 -1.15 16.77
CA ALA A 10 20.05 -2.20 16.08
C ALA A 10 18.90 -2.75 16.95
N ILE A 11 19.15 -2.98 18.24
CA ILE A 11 18.11 -3.43 19.19
C ILE A 11 17.02 -2.36 19.32
N VAL A 12 17.39 -1.08 19.46
CA VAL A 12 16.41 0.03 19.50
C VAL A 12 15.56 0.07 18.22
N PHE A 13 16.17 -0.16 17.05
CA PHE A 13 15.45 -0.17 15.79
C PHE A 13 14.45 -1.33 15.67
N LEU A 14 14.80 -2.51 16.21
CA LEU A 14 13.93 -3.69 16.25
C LEU A 14 12.76 -3.54 17.23
N LEU A 15 12.86 -2.63 18.21
CA LEU A 15 11.79 -2.33 19.16
C LEU A 15 10.76 -1.33 18.63
N ILE A 16 10.99 -0.73 17.45
CA ILE A 16 10.03 0.17 16.81
C ILE A 16 8.92 -0.71 16.20
N PRO A 17 7.68 -0.65 16.69
CA PRO A 17 6.59 -1.40 16.09
C PRO A 17 6.38 -0.92 14.65
N ALA A 18 6.22 -1.86 13.73
CA ALA A 18 5.80 -1.54 12.37
C ALA A 18 4.39 -0.93 12.45
N THR A 19 4.28 0.38 12.24
CA THR A 19 2.97 1.02 12.12
C THR A 19 2.29 0.49 10.87
N PRO A 20 1.01 0.09 10.91
CA PRO A 20 0.28 -0.31 9.72
C PRO A 20 0.39 0.81 8.67
N ALA A 21 0.66 0.45 7.42
CA ALA A 21 0.51 1.38 6.32
C ALA A 21 -0.98 1.68 6.20
N LEU A 22 -1.42 2.85 6.70
CA LEU A 22 -2.78 3.37 6.54
C LEU A 22 -2.92 3.85 5.09
N ALA A 23 -3.11 2.90 4.18
CA ALA A 23 -3.19 3.15 2.75
C ALA A 23 -4.45 2.52 2.17
N ASP A 24 -5.16 3.30 1.36
CA ASP A 24 -6.49 2.97 0.85
C ASP A 24 -6.42 2.15 -0.46
N GLY A 25 -5.21 1.64 -0.77
CA GLY A 25 -4.87 0.82 -1.92
C GLY A 25 -4.13 1.55 -3.04
N GLY A 26 -3.83 0.81 -4.11
CA GLY A 26 -3.11 1.35 -5.27
C GLY A 26 -3.26 0.51 -6.53
N PHE A 27 -3.00 1.15 -7.68
CA PHE A 27 -2.97 0.51 -8.99
C PHE A 27 -1.58 -0.04 -9.28
N PHE A 28 -1.49 -1.31 -9.64
CA PHE A 28 -0.24 -1.97 -9.99
C PHE A 28 -0.36 -2.67 -11.34
N VAL A 29 0.71 -2.63 -12.12
CA VAL A 29 0.85 -3.40 -13.36
C VAL A 29 1.89 -4.50 -13.16
N LEU A 30 1.71 -5.62 -13.85
CA LEU A 30 2.61 -6.77 -13.75
C LEU A 30 4.00 -6.48 -14.31
N ASP A 31 4.08 -5.65 -15.34
CA ASP A 31 5.33 -5.21 -15.95
C ASP A 31 5.66 -3.78 -15.47
N PRO A 32 6.66 -3.61 -14.59
CA PRO A 32 7.01 -2.31 -14.02
C PRO A 32 7.64 -1.34 -15.04
N SER A 33 7.99 -1.82 -16.24
CA SER A 33 8.48 -0.96 -17.34
C SER A 33 7.35 -0.31 -18.15
N ARG A 34 6.10 -0.77 -17.96
CA ARG A 34 4.92 -0.21 -18.60
C ARG A 34 4.32 0.91 -17.77
N ASP A 35 3.89 1.96 -18.46
CA ASP A 35 3.12 3.03 -17.83
C ASP A 35 1.68 2.58 -17.51
N ILE A 36 1.12 3.14 -16.44
CA ILE A 36 -0.25 2.87 -16.01
C ILE A 36 -1.18 3.88 -16.68
N GLN A 37 -1.92 3.43 -17.69
CA GLN A 37 -2.92 4.26 -18.36
C GLN A 37 -4.26 4.21 -17.62
N GLN A 38 -4.35 5.02 -16.57
CA GLN A 38 -5.56 5.20 -15.76
C GLN A 38 -6.13 6.63 -15.93
N PRO A 39 -6.75 6.94 -17.08
CA PRO A 39 -7.11 8.31 -17.44
C PRO A 39 -8.16 8.96 -16.52
N ALA A 40 -8.88 8.17 -15.72
CA ALA A 40 -9.81 8.68 -14.73
C ALA A 40 -9.98 7.74 -13.54
N GLN A 41 -10.09 8.33 -12.35
CA GLN A 41 -10.50 7.66 -11.12
C GLN A 41 -11.48 8.56 -10.35
N LYS A 42 -12.56 7.99 -9.85
CA LYS A 42 -13.41 8.59 -8.82
C LYS A 42 -13.39 7.69 -7.60
N ALA A 43 -13.25 8.29 -6.43
CA ALA A 43 -13.23 7.58 -5.16
C ALA A 43 -14.15 8.31 -4.17
N ILE A 44 -14.94 7.54 -3.43
CA ILE A 44 -15.58 7.98 -2.18
C ILE A 44 -14.96 7.14 -1.08
N ILE A 45 -14.42 7.83 -0.07
CA ILE A 45 -13.78 7.21 1.10
C ILE A 45 -14.60 7.65 2.31
N LEU A 46 -15.19 6.68 3.01
CA LEU A 46 -15.89 6.92 4.26
C LEU A 46 -15.13 6.21 5.38
N TYR A 47 -14.80 6.94 6.45
CA TYR A 47 -14.10 6.40 7.59
C TYR A 47 -14.88 6.63 8.88
N GLU A 48 -15.29 5.54 9.54
CA GLU A 48 -16.01 5.59 10.81
C GLU A 48 -15.68 4.35 11.66
N ASN A 49 -15.51 4.52 12.97
CA ASN A 49 -15.34 3.41 13.93
C ASN A 49 -14.22 2.41 13.54
N ASN A 50 -13.08 2.91 13.07
CA ASN A 50 -11.93 2.10 12.64
C ASN A 50 -12.24 1.14 11.47
N ARG A 51 -13.20 1.54 10.63
CA ARG A 51 -13.58 0.87 9.39
C ARG A 51 -13.58 1.89 8.26
N GLU A 52 -13.00 1.49 7.13
CA GLU A 52 -12.98 2.29 5.91
C GLU A 52 -13.84 1.61 4.83
N ASP A 53 -14.73 2.39 4.22
CA ASP A 53 -15.47 2.00 3.02
C ASP A 53 -14.91 2.76 1.81
N LEU A 54 -14.39 2.00 0.84
CA LEU A 54 -13.98 2.52 -0.45
C LEU A 54 -14.99 2.18 -1.55
N ILE A 55 -15.49 3.22 -2.20
CA ILE A 55 -16.25 3.10 -3.44
C ILE A 55 -15.40 3.66 -4.56
N LEU A 56 -14.91 2.79 -5.43
CA LEU A 56 -13.99 3.13 -6.51
C LEU A 56 -14.64 2.95 -7.88
N GLN A 57 -14.52 3.98 -8.72
CA GLN A 57 -14.81 3.90 -10.14
C GLN A 57 -13.54 4.26 -10.91
N VAL A 58 -12.89 3.24 -11.46
CA VAL A 58 -11.63 3.38 -12.18
C VAL A 58 -11.86 3.16 -13.68
N LYS A 59 -11.28 4.03 -14.51
CA LYS A 59 -11.12 3.77 -15.95
C LYS A 59 -9.68 3.32 -16.19
N TYR A 60 -9.52 2.12 -16.73
CA TYR A 60 -8.23 1.61 -17.19
C TYR A 60 -8.28 1.39 -18.70
N GLU A 61 -7.18 1.71 -19.38
CA GLU A 61 -7.00 1.46 -20.81
C GLU A 61 -5.87 0.46 -21.01
N GLY A 62 -6.22 -0.77 -21.37
CA GLY A 62 -5.29 -1.89 -21.55
C GLY A 62 -5.96 -3.24 -21.31
N ASP A 63 -5.13 -4.29 -21.24
CA ASP A 63 -5.61 -5.65 -20.99
C ASP A 63 -6.02 -5.82 -19.51
N ALA A 64 -7.28 -6.19 -19.27
CA ALA A 64 -7.83 -6.28 -17.92
C ALA A 64 -7.13 -7.31 -17.02
N ASP A 65 -6.39 -8.26 -17.59
CA ASP A 65 -5.60 -9.26 -16.86
C ASP A 65 -4.16 -8.80 -16.56
N LYS A 66 -3.77 -7.57 -16.94
CA LYS A 66 -2.40 -7.04 -16.76
C LYS A 66 -2.28 -5.99 -15.66
N PHE A 67 -3.31 -5.80 -14.86
CA PHE A 67 -3.28 -4.90 -13.71
C PHE A 67 -3.97 -5.51 -12.49
N ALA A 68 -3.67 -4.93 -11.32
CA ALA A 68 -4.36 -5.20 -10.07
C ALA A 68 -4.60 -3.90 -9.30
N TRP A 69 -5.78 -3.80 -8.66
CA TRP A 69 -5.99 -2.87 -7.57
C TRP A 69 -5.71 -3.60 -6.26
N VAL A 70 -4.68 -3.19 -5.55
CA VAL A 70 -4.22 -3.85 -4.32
C VAL A 70 -4.60 -2.99 -3.13
N ILE A 71 -5.29 -3.58 -2.15
CA ILE A 71 -5.65 -2.92 -0.90
C ILE A 71 -4.90 -3.63 0.24
N PRO A 72 -4.00 -2.95 0.97
CA PRO A 72 -3.33 -3.55 2.10
C PRO A 72 -4.32 -3.74 3.25
N VAL A 73 -4.36 -4.94 3.81
CA VAL A 73 -5.12 -5.24 5.02
C VAL A 73 -4.15 -5.57 6.17
N PRO A 74 -4.53 -5.36 7.44
CA PRO A 74 -3.63 -5.62 8.57
C PRO A 74 -3.20 -7.09 8.72
N ASN A 75 -3.92 -8.01 8.08
CA ASN A 75 -3.62 -9.45 8.11
C ASN A 75 -2.82 -9.89 6.88
N TYR A 76 -2.13 -11.04 7.02
CA TYR A 76 -1.46 -11.69 5.89
C TYR A 76 -2.48 -11.98 4.76
N PRO A 77 -2.10 -11.81 3.47
CA PRO A 77 -2.96 -12.13 2.33
C PRO A 77 -3.46 -13.57 2.33
#